data_AF-A0A0G0QXE3-F1
#
_entry.id   AF-A0A0G0QXE3-F1
#
_cell.length_a   1.000
_cell.length_b   1.000
_cell.length_c   1.000
_cell.angle_alpha   90.00
_cell.angle_beta   90.00
_cell.angle_gamma   90.00
#
_symmetry.space_group_name_H-M   'P 1'
#
loop_
_entity.id
_entity.type
_entity.pdbx_description
1 polymer ?
#
loop_
_entity_poly.entity_id
_entity_poly.type
_entity_poly.pdbx_seq_one_letter_code
_entity_poly.pdbx_strand_id
1 'polypeptide(L)'
;MANRYGMKVTDFKVEESKAEVRSDIISQSKEELYKTIAVTFTTSGQYTEFIRFLRDLESSLRLIDVGLLSITTDSDKLSGANSLNYSIQIHTYSLR
;
A
#
# COMPACT_ATOMS: atom_id res chain seq x y z
N MET A 1 2.55 12.65 3.20
CA MET A 1 2.47 12.56 1.73
C MET A 1 1.02 12.72 1.27
N ALA A 2 0.05 11.90 1.66
CA ALA A 2 -1.36 12.03 1.23
C ALA A 2 -2.04 13.40 1.56
N ASN A 3 -1.85 13.93 2.79
CA ASN A 3 -2.43 15.22 3.18
C ASN A 3 -1.94 16.41 2.33
N ARG A 4 -0.71 16.33 1.77
CA ARG A 4 -0.16 17.39 0.90
C ARG A 4 -0.94 17.52 -0.41
N TYR A 5 -1.59 16.44 -0.86
CA TYR A 5 -2.39 16.39 -2.09
C TYR A 5 -3.89 16.49 -1.80
N GLY A 6 -4.28 16.94 -0.60
CA GLY A 6 -5.69 17.05 -0.21
C GLY A 6 -6.43 15.71 -0.10
N MET A 7 -5.70 14.59 -0.07
CA MET A 7 -6.27 13.26 0.08
C MET A 7 -6.45 12.89 1.54
N LYS A 8 -7.59 12.29 1.87
CA LYS A 8 -7.88 11.82 3.22
C LYS A 8 -7.52 10.34 3.33
N VAL A 9 -6.63 9.99 4.24
CA VAL A 9 -6.38 8.60 4.63
C VAL A 9 -7.52 8.18 5.56
N THR A 10 -8.25 7.14 5.19
CA THR A 10 -9.41 6.65 5.93
C THR A 10 -9.07 5.42 6.76
N ASP A 11 -8.14 4.59 6.29
CA ASP A 11 -7.75 3.36 6.97
C ASP A 11 -6.26 3.08 6.76
N PHE A 12 -5.62 2.44 7.75
CA PHE A 12 -4.21 2.11 7.76
C PHE A 12 -3.96 0.82 8.53
N LYS A 13 -3.46 -0.20 7.85
CA LYS A 13 -3.16 -1.52 8.38
C LYS A 13 -1.71 -1.89 8.08
N VAL A 14 -1.03 -2.46 9.06
CA VAL A 14 0.34 -2.96 8.92
C VAL A 14 0.36 -4.43 9.30
N GLU A 15 0.86 -5.25 8.39
CA GLU A 15 1.05 -6.68 8.60
C GLU A 15 2.51 -7.01 8.36
N GLU A 16 3.20 -7.43 9.43
CA GLU A 16 4.54 -7.97 9.29
C GLU A 16 4.40 -9.42 8.81
N SER A 17 4.61 -9.64 7.51
CA SER A 17 4.70 -10.98 6.98
C SER A 17 6.06 -11.56 7.39
N LYS A 18 6.07 -12.37 8.45
CA LYS A 18 7.07 -13.44 8.56
C LYS A 18 6.74 -14.41 7.44
N ALA A 19 7.68 -14.70 6.52
CA ALA A 19 7.42 -15.76 5.56
C ALA A 19 7.06 -17.03 6.32
N GLU A 20 5.84 -17.53 6.10
CA GLU A 20 5.43 -18.81 6.61
C GLU A 20 6.29 -19.88 5.93
N VAL A 21 7.29 -20.36 6.64
CA VAL A 21 7.95 -21.61 6.32
C VAL A 21 6.89 -22.69 6.43
N ARG A 22 6.33 -23.13 5.29
CA ARG A 22 5.60 -24.40 5.19
C ARG A 22 6.55 -25.50 5.66
N SER A 23 6.39 -25.92 6.91
CA SER A 23 7.31 -26.80 7.64
C SER A 23 7.14 -28.28 7.26
N ASP A 24 6.99 -28.60 5.98
CA ASP A 24 6.82 -29.99 5.49
C ASP A 24 7.88 -30.41 4.44
N ILE A 25 8.93 -29.62 4.22
CA ILE A 25 10.06 -30.07 3.40
C ILE A 25 11.35 -29.84 4.19
N ILE A 26 11.97 -30.95 4.62
CA ILE A 26 13.34 -31.00 5.17
C ILE A 26 14.29 -30.60 4.05
N SER A 27 14.47 -29.29 3.84
CA SER A 27 15.54 -28.76 3.01
C SER A 27 15.88 -27.39 3.55
N GLN A 28 17.07 -27.30 4.14
CA GLN A 28 17.80 -26.11 4.57
C GLN A 28 16.92 -24.90 4.93
N SER A 29 16.82 -24.61 6.22
CA SER A 29 16.33 -23.34 6.74
C SER A 29 17.08 -22.19 6.07
N LYS A 30 16.56 -21.71 4.95
CA LYS A 30 17.06 -20.55 4.24
C LYS A 30 16.63 -19.39 5.10
N GLU A 31 17.52 -18.94 5.99
CA GLU A 31 17.28 -17.71 6.73
C GLU A 31 16.92 -16.64 5.72
N GLU A 32 15.72 -16.07 5.86
CA GLU A 32 15.31 -15.00 4.99
C GLU A 32 16.23 -13.80 5.22
N LEU A 33 16.91 -13.39 4.15
CA LEU A 33 17.91 -12.33 4.16
C LEU A 33 17.29 -10.94 4.39
N TYR A 34 15.95 -10.84 4.34
CA TYR A 34 15.21 -9.60 4.44
C TYR A 34 13.89 -9.80 5.19
N LYS A 35 13.40 -8.72 5.79
CA LYS A 35 12.06 -8.63 6.37
C LYS A 35 11.14 -7.90 5.40
N THR A 36 9.92 -8.41 5.26
CA THR A 36 8.87 -7.80 4.44
C THR A 36 7.76 -7.27 5.34
N ILE A 37 7.38 -6.01 5.14
CA ILE A 37 6.27 -5.38 5.85
C ILE A 37 5.22 -5.01 4.81
N ALA A 38 4.04 -5.61 4.91
CA ALA A 38 2.88 -5.22 4.13
C ALA A 38 2.19 -4.04 4.83
N VAL A 39 1.97 -2.96 4.09
CA VAL A 39 1.27 -1.78 4.55
C VAL A 39 0.10 -1.54 3.62
N THR A 40 -1.10 -1.61 4.15
CA THR A 40 -2.33 -1.33 3.41
C THR A 40 -2.92 -0.03 3.92
N PHE A 41 -3.22 0.88 3.01
CA PHE A 41 -3.89 2.12 3.39
C PHE A 41 -4.96 2.48 2.37
N THR A 42 -6.02 3.10 2.87
CA THR A 42 -7.13 3.56 2.05
C THR A 42 -7.13 5.09 2.04
N THR A 43 -7.22 5.68 0.86
CA THR A 43 -7.28 7.12 0.64
C THR A 43 -8.49 7.50 -0.20
N SER A 44 -9.04 8.68 0.04
CA SER A 44 -10.13 9.23 -0.78
C SER A 44 -9.74 10.57 -1.37
N GLY A 45 -10.09 10.78 -2.65
CA GLY A 45 -9.79 12.01 -3.37
C GLY A 45 -9.97 11.91 -4.89
N GLN A 46 -9.61 12.97 -5.60
CA GLN A 46 -9.61 12.99 -7.06
C GLN A 46 -8.47 12.15 -7.64
N TYR A 47 -8.68 11.58 -8.82
CA TYR A 47 -7.68 10.75 -9.50
C TYR A 47 -6.38 11.49 -9.81
N THR A 48 -6.46 12.76 -10.22
CA THR A 48 -5.28 13.59 -10.49
C THR A 48 -4.37 13.74 -9.27
N GLU A 49 -4.97 13.92 -8.09
CA GLU A 49 -4.22 14.04 -6.83
C GLU A 49 -3.65 12.70 -6.37
N PHE A 50 -4.38 11.60 -6.60
CA PHE A 50 -3.89 10.25 -6.36
C PHE A 50 -2.64 9.92 -7.18
N ILE A 51 -2.62 10.27 -8.47
CA ILE A 51 -1.45 10.06 -9.33
C ILE A 51 -0.25 10.92 -8.89
N ARG A 52 -0.48 12.13 -8.37
CA ARG A 52 0.60 12.96 -7.81
C ARG A 52 1.17 12.34 -6.53
N PHE A 53 0.30 11.83 -5.66
CA PHE A 53 0.71 11.10 -4.48
C PHE A 53 1.52 9.84 -4.79
N LEU A 54 1.09 9.03 -5.77
CA LEU A 54 1.83 7.84 -6.19
C LEU A 54 3.21 8.20 -6.73
N ARG A 55 3.34 9.26 -7.54
CA ARG A 55 4.64 9.72 -8.03
C ARG A 55 5.59 10.15 -6.90
N ASP A 56 5.07 10.81 -5.88
CA ASP A 56 5.85 11.17 -4.69
C ASP A 56 6.30 9.92 -3.93
N LEU A 57 5.42 8.92 -3.80
CA LEU A 57 5.73 7.63 -3.18
C LEU A 57 6.81 6.85 -3.96
N GLU A 58 6.72 6.82 -5.29
CA GLU A 58 7.73 6.20 -6.17
C GLU A 58 9.09 6.91 -6.12
N SER A 59 9.13 8.21 -5.84
CA SER A 59 10.38 8.97 -5.70
C SER A 59 11.15 8.68 -4.41
N SER A 60 10.56 7.92 -3.49
CA SER A 60 11.17 7.55 -2.22
C SER A 60 12.35 6.60 -2.42
N LEU A 61 13.42 6.77 -1.65
CA LEU A 61 14.63 5.91 -1.65
C LEU A 61 14.40 4.52 -1.03
N ARG A 62 13.16 4.10 -0.81
CA ARG A 62 12.83 2.79 -0.21
C ARG A 62 12.41 1.82 -1.31
N LEU A 63 12.80 0.56 -1.16
CA LEU A 63 12.26 -0.52 -2.00
C LEU A 63 10.80 -0.74 -1.60
N ILE A 64 9.90 -0.33 -2.49
CA ILE A 64 8.46 -0.45 -2.33
C ILE A 64 7.92 -1.24 -3.53
N ASP A 65 7.15 -2.27 -3.24
CA ASP A 65 6.39 -3.04 -4.24
C ASP A 65 4.89 -2.80 -4.04
N VAL A 66 4.14 -2.56 -5.11
CA VAL A 66 2.70 -2.33 -5.06
C VAL A 66 1.98 -3.64 -5.37
N GLY A 67 1.48 -4.30 -4.33
CA GLY A 67 0.88 -5.63 -4.45
C GLY A 67 -0.58 -5.62 -4.87
N LEU A 68 -1.39 -4.71 -4.30
CA LEU A 68 -2.81 -4.60 -4.63
C LEU A 68 -3.23 -3.14 -4.74
N LEU A 69 -4.09 -2.86 -5.73
CA LEU A 69 -4.76 -1.58 -5.92
C LEU A 69 -6.24 -1.83 -6.19
N SER A 70 -7.11 -1.28 -5.34
CA SER A 70 -8.56 -1.26 -5.52
C SER A 70 -9.06 0.16 -5.64
N ILE A 71 -9.90 0.42 -6.64
CA ILE A 71 -10.50 1.72 -6.90
C ILE A 71 -12.01 1.55 -6.87
N THR A 72 -12.67 2.27 -5.98
CA THR A 72 -14.13 2.24 -5.86
C THR A 72 -14.72 3.64 -5.96
N THR A 73 -15.87 3.74 -6.62
CA THR A 73 -16.68 4.96 -6.66
C THR A 73 -17.61 4.97 -5.48
N ASP A 74 -17.69 6.09 -4.76
CA ASP A 74 -18.68 6.28 -3.70
C ASP A 74 -20.03 6.63 -4.35
N SER A 75 -20.82 5.61 -4.70
CA SER A 75 -22.08 5.76 -5.44
C SER A 75 -23.17 6.53 -4.67
N ASP A 76 -22.99 6.72 -3.35
CA ASP A 76 -23.93 7.46 -2.49
C ASP A 76 -23.72 8.98 -2.49
N LYS A 77 -22.65 9.49 -3.10
CA LYS A 77 -22.36 10.93 -3.14
C LYS A 77 -22.72 11.54 -4.50
N LEU A 78 -24.02 11.82 -4.67
CA LEU A 78 -24.63 12.60 -5.76
C LEU A 78 -24.16 14.07 -5.87
N SER A 79 -23.04 14.45 -5.28
CA SER A 79 -22.61 15.84 -5.14
C SER A 79 -21.27 16.08 -5.82
N GLY A 80 -21.29 16.35 -7.14
CA GLY A 80 -20.38 17.22 -7.92
C GLY A 80 -18.85 17.06 -7.86
N ALA A 81 -18.31 16.28 -6.93
CA ALA A 81 -16.90 16.06 -6.72
C ALA A 81 -16.62 14.59 -7.01
N ASN A 82 -15.94 14.34 -8.13
CA ASN A 82 -15.52 13.03 -8.61
C ASN A 82 -14.43 12.43 -7.69
N SER A 83 -14.79 12.19 -6.43
CA SER A 83 -13.93 11.61 -5.41
C SER A 83 -14.06 10.10 -5.47
N LEU A 84 -12.93 9.44 -5.64
CA LEU A 84 -12.83 7.98 -5.62
C LEU A 84 -12.15 7.55 -4.33
N ASN A 85 -12.40 6.30 -3.95
CA ASN A 85 -11.69 5.63 -2.87
C ASN A 85 -10.63 4.71 -3.47
N TYR A 86 -9.41 4.81 -2.97
CA TYR A 86 -8.26 4.03 -3.38
C TYR A 86 -7.76 3.23 -2.20
N SER A 87 -7.73 1.91 -2.29
CA SER A 87 -7.05 1.05 -1.33
C SER A 87 -5.79 0.50 -1.98
N ILE A 88 -4.64 0.77 -1.38
CA ILE A 88 -3.35 0.30 -1.86
C ILE A 88 -2.71 -0.57 -0.78
N GLN A 89 -2.21 -1.73 -1.18
CA GLN A 89 -1.28 -2.53 -0.40
C GLN A 89 0.12 -2.40 -1.01
N ILE A 90 1.07 -1.97 -0.19
CA ILE A 90 2.48 -1.92 -0.52
C ILE A 90 3.30 -2.87 0.34
N HIS A 91 4.35 -3.47 -0.21
CA HIS A 91 5.36 -4.21 0.53
C HIS A 91 6.63 -3.37 0.59
N THR A 92 7.17 -3.20 1.79
CA THR A 92 8.49 -2.59 1.99
C THR A 92 9.46 -3.64 2.52
N TYR A 93 10.71 -3.55 2.07
CA TYR A 93 11.75 -4.50 2.41
C TYR A 93 12.84 -3.84 3.25
N SER A 94 13.36 -4.58 4.22
CA SER A 94 14.51 -4.15 5.03
C SER A 94 15.47 -5.31 5.25
N LEU A 95 16.75 -5.00 5.32
CA LEU A 95 17.76 -5.96 5.77
C LEU A 95 17.56 -6.22 7.27
N ARG A 96 17.82 -7.46 7.69
CA ARG A 96 17.67 -7.89 9.08
C ARG A 96 18.68 -7.22 10.00
#